data_AF-A0A3L7N049-F1
#
_entry.id   AF-A0A3L7N049-F1
#
_cell.length_a   1.000
_cell.length_b   1.000
_cell.length_c   1.000
_cell.angle_alpha   90.00
_cell.angle_beta   90.00
_cell.angle_gamma   90.00
#
_symmetry.space_group_name_H-M   'P 1'
#
loop_
_entity.id
_entity.type
_entity.pdbx_description
1 polymer ?
#
loop_
_entity_poly.entity_id
_entity_poly.type
_entity_poly.pdbx_seq_one_letter_code
_entity_poly.pdbx_strand_id
1 'polypeptide(L)'
;MSPLFGFIGLGMPEMIVLAVIGVLIFGRKLPEVGRYLGKGIVEFKKGIKGIEDDVDLGSSSSSSSQQVEQPKAPQKMTSSAPKFEDISSPSESSPKI
;
A
#
# COMPACT_ATOMS: atom_id res chain seq x y z
N MET A 1 -6.60 -17.43 39.49
CA MET A 1 -7.50 -18.37 38.80
C MET A 1 -8.59 -17.57 38.12
N SER A 2 -8.36 -17.21 36.86
CA SER A 2 -9.40 -16.61 36.02
C SER A 2 -9.21 -17.13 34.60
N PRO A 3 -10.09 -17.98 34.05
CA PRO A 3 -10.20 -18.08 32.61
C PRO A 3 -11.03 -16.87 32.15
N LEU A 4 -10.40 -15.69 32.12
CA LEU A 4 -10.97 -14.43 31.62
C LEU A 4 -10.87 -14.35 30.08
N PHE A 5 -10.85 -15.50 29.40
CA PHE A 5 -10.48 -15.60 27.98
C PHE A 5 -11.66 -15.59 27.01
N GLY A 6 -12.91 -15.32 27.44
CA GLY A 6 -14.02 -15.54 26.49
C GLY A 6 -15.35 -14.86 26.77
N PHE A 7 -15.42 -13.61 27.26
CA PHE A 7 -16.74 -12.98 27.41
C PHE A 7 -16.88 -11.51 27.02
N ILE A 8 -15.83 -10.79 26.61
CA ILE A 8 -15.97 -9.38 26.22
C ILE A 8 -15.22 -9.11 24.91
N GLY A 9 -15.95 -9.29 23.81
CA GLY A 9 -15.50 -8.96 22.46
C GLY A 9 -15.13 -10.20 21.68
N LEU A 10 -15.65 -10.30 20.45
CA LEU A 10 -15.09 -11.16 19.40
C LEU A 10 -13.64 -10.72 19.17
N GLY A 11 -12.73 -11.22 19.99
CA GLY A 11 -11.34 -10.89 19.93
C GLY A 11 -10.64 -11.71 18.87
N MET A 12 -9.37 -11.38 18.66
CA MET A 12 -8.48 -12.21 17.87
C MET A 12 -8.46 -13.69 18.34
N PRO A 13 -8.55 -14.02 19.65
CA PRO A 13 -8.57 -15.42 20.10
C PRO A 13 -9.74 -16.24 19.53
N GLU A 14 -10.96 -15.71 19.54
CA GLU A 14 -12.15 -16.38 19.02
C GLU A 14 -12.04 -16.61 17.51
N MET A 15 -11.52 -15.63 16.76
CA MET A 15 -11.27 -15.75 15.32
C MET A 15 -10.25 -16.85 15.00
N ILE A 16 -9.20 -16.99 15.82
CA ILE A 16 -8.20 -18.05 15.66
C ILE A 16 -8.84 -19.43 15.92
N VAL A 17 -9.67 -19.57 16.97
CA VAL A 17 -10.36 -20.83 17.27
C VAL A 17 -11.26 -21.25 16.11
N LEU A 18 -12.04 -20.33 15.55
CA LEU A 18 -12.88 -20.59 14.38
C LEU A 18 -12.06 -20.94 13.13
N ALA A 19 -10.94 -20.25 12.91
CA ALA A 19 -10.04 -20.55 11.80
C ALA A 19 -9.44 -21.97 11.94
N VAL A 20 -9.04 -22.37 13.13
CA VAL A 20 -8.55 -23.74 13.40
C VAL A 20 -9.62 -24.78 13.12
N ILE A 21 -10.86 -24.57 13.58
CA ILE A 21 -11.99 -25.46 13.27
C ILE A 21 -12.21 -25.55 11.75
N GLY A 22 -12.20 -24.41 11.05
CA GLY A 22 -12.30 -24.38 9.59
C GLY A 22 -11.19 -25.18 8.92
N VAL A 23 -9.94 -25.04 9.36
CA VAL A 23 -8.80 -25.80 8.82
C VAL A 23 -8.94 -27.29 9.13
N LEU A 24 -9.52 -27.70 10.26
CA LEU A 24 -9.76 -29.13 10.53
C LEU A 24 -10.84 -29.73 9.62
N ILE A 25 -11.89 -28.98 9.31
CA ILE A 25 -12.98 -29.44 8.43
C ILE A 25 -12.51 -29.48 6.96
N PHE A 26 -11.88 -28.41 6.48
CA PHE A 26 -11.51 -28.25 5.07
C PHE A 26 -10.11 -28.79 4.76
N GLY A 27 -9.21 -28.85 5.73
CA GLY A 27 -7.84 -29.35 5.60
C GLY A 27 -7.10 -28.69 4.43
N ARG A 28 -6.52 -29.54 3.57
CA ARG A 28 -5.76 -29.13 2.37
C ARG A 28 -6.63 -28.45 1.30
N LYS A 29 -7.96 -28.55 1.39
CA LYS A 29 -8.89 -27.92 0.43
C LYS A 29 -9.15 -26.45 0.74
N LEU A 30 -8.85 -25.98 1.95
CA LEU A 30 -9.03 -24.57 2.34
C LEU A 30 -8.34 -23.56 1.38
N PRO A 31 -7.05 -23.73 1.00
CA PRO A 31 -6.41 -22.84 0.02
C PRO A 31 -7.02 -22.96 -1.39
N GLU A 32 -7.58 -24.11 -1.74
CA GLU A 32 -8.26 -24.34 -3.01
C GLU A 32 -9.59 -23.57 -3.07
N VAL A 33 -10.42 -23.71 -2.02
CA VAL A 33 -11.68 -22.97 -1.85
C VAL A 33 -11.43 -21.46 -1.81
N GLY A 34 -10.41 -21.01 -1.06
CA GLY A 34 -10.03 -19.60 -1.02
C GLY A 34 -9.60 -19.05 -2.38
N ARG A 35 -8.90 -19.86 -3.20
CA ARG A 35 -8.55 -19.48 -4.59
C ARG A 35 -9.78 -19.36 -5.48
N TYR A 36 -10.73 -20.28 -5.40
CA TYR A 36 -11.97 -20.21 -6.17
C TYR A 36 -12.82 -19.01 -5.77
N LEU A 37 -13.01 -18.80 -4.46
CA LEU A 37 -13.76 -17.66 -3.93
C LEU A 37 -13.07 -16.33 -4.28
N GLY A 38 -11.75 -16.26 -4.14
CA GLY A 38 -10.96 -15.07 -4.46
C GLY A 38 -11.07 -14.66 -5.93
N LYS A 39 -11.04 -15.63 -6.86
CA LYS A 39 -11.28 -15.35 -8.29
C LYS A 39 -12.68 -14.77 -8.52
N GLY A 40 -13.71 -15.36 -7.90
CA GLY A 40 -15.08 -14.86 -8.00
C GLY A 40 -15.23 -13.43 -7.45
N ILE A 41 -14.60 -13.12 -6.32
CA ILE A 41 -14.60 -11.77 -5.73
C ILE A 41 -13.92 -10.75 -6.66
N VAL A 42 -12.79 -11.12 -7.28
CA VAL A 42 -12.05 -10.24 -8.20
C VAL A 42 -12.87 -9.94 -9.46
N GLU A 43 -13.48 -10.97 -10.07
CA GLU A 43 -14.33 -10.80 -11.24
C GLU A 43 -15.60 -10.02 -10.92
N PHE A 44 -16.22 -10.28 -9.76
CA PHE A 44 -17.37 -9.53 -9.27
C PHE A 44 -17.04 -8.04 -9.06
N LYS A 45 -15.90 -7.73 -8.43
CA LYS A 45 -15.43 -6.35 -8.25
C LYS A 45 -15.17 -5.65 -9.59
N LYS A 46 -14.62 -6.37 -10.57
CA LYS A 46 -14.39 -5.84 -11.93
C LYS A 46 -15.73 -5.56 -12.64
N GLY A 47 -16.71 -6.43 -12.49
CA GLY A 47 -18.06 -6.25 -13.01
C GLY A 47 -18.74 -5.02 -12.41
N ILE A 48 -18.74 -4.87 -11.08
CA ILE A 48 -19.31 -3.69 -10.41
C ILE A 48 -18.64 -2.40 -10.89
N LYS A 49 -17.30 -2.38 -10.95
CA LYS A 49 -16.57 -1.18 -11.38
C LYS A 49 -16.92 -0.78 -12.82
N GLY A 50 -17.02 -1.75 -13.75
CA GLY A 50 -17.42 -1.46 -15.13
C GLY A 50 -18.83 -0.89 -15.23
N ILE A 51 -19.75 -1.32 -14.36
CA ILE A 51 -21.12 -0.80 -14.32
C ILE A 51 -21.14 0.64 -13.77
N GLU A 52 -20.34 0.93 -12.73
CA GLU A 52 -20.19 2.29 -12.18
C GLU A 52 -19.62 3.25 -13.24
N ASP A 53 -18.58 2.82 -13.96
CA ASP A 53 -17.99 3.57 -15.07
C ASP A 53 -19.03 3.84 -16.20
N ASP A 54 -19.85 2.85 -16.57
CA ASP A 54 -20.90 2.99 -17.60
C ASP A 54 -22.05 3.93 -17.16
N VAL A 55 -22.39 3.95 -15.86
CA VAL A 55 -23.43 4.81 -15.29
C VAL A 55 -22.94 6.26 -15.15
N ASP A 56 -21.67 6.47 -14.81
CA ASP A 56 -21.05 7.80 -14.72
C ASP A 56 -20.84 8.43 -16.11
N LEU A 57 -20.50 7.63 -17.13
CA LEU A 57 -20.40 8.09 -18.52
C LEU A 57 -21.75 8.56 -19.10
N GLY A 58 -22.87 8.07 -18.58
CA GLY A 58 -24.21 8.53 -18.93
C GLY A 58 -24.63 9.86 -18.27
N SER A 59 -23.89 10.34 -17.26
CA SER A 59 -24.24 11.54 -16.49
C SER A 59 -23.19 12.65 -16.48
N SER A 60 -21.96 12.40 -16.98
CA SER A 60 -20.85 13.35 -16.86
C SER A 60 -20.00 13.45 -18.12
N SER A 61 -20.47 14.18 -19.13
CA SER A 61 -19.59 14.73 -20.16
C SER A 61 -18.86 15.97 -19.63
N SER A 62 -17.92 15.82 -18.70
CA SER A 62 -16.85 16.80 -18.48
C SER A 62 -15.84 16.37 -17.40
N SER A 63 -14.55 16.47 -17.76
CA SER A 63 -13.39 16.67 -16.86
C SER A 63 -12.49 15.47 -16.54
N SER A 64 -11.59 15.21 -17.49
CA SER A 64 -10.12 15.32 -17.33
C SER A 64 -9.31 14.36 -16.43
N SER A 65 -8.27 13.79 -17.07
CA SER A 65 -6.91 13.54 -16.57
C SER A 65 -6.61 12.20 -15.88
N GLN A 66 -6.02 11.26 -16.63
CA GLN A 66 -4.60 10.92 -16.50
C GLN A 66 -4.15 9.92 -17.56
N GLN A 67 -3.60 10.47 -18.65
CA GLN A 67 -2.65 9.81 -19.51
C GLN A 67 -1.24 10.20 -19.02
N VAL A 68 -0.28 9.27 -19.18
CA VAL A 68 1.18 9.42 -19.12
C VAL A 68 1.85 9.29 -17.73
N GLU A 69 2.31 8.07 -17.38
CA GLU A 69 3.66 7.88 -16.81
C GLU A 69 4.16 6.43 -16.98
N GLN A 70 4.88 6.22 -18.07
CA GLN A 70 5.86 5.16 -18.28
C GLN A 70 7.24 5.85 -18.16
N PRO A 71 8.36 5.16 -17.95
CA PRO A 71 8.86 4.37 -16.82
C PRO A 71 9.92 5.17 -16.00
N LYS A 72 9.91 5.09 -14.66
CA LYS A 72 10.93 5.78 -13.83
C LYS A 72 12.29 5.08 -13.93
N ALA A 73 13.19 5.65 -14.73
CA ALA A 73 14.61 5.27 -14.81
C ALA A 73 15.37 5.63 -13.51
N PRO A 74 16.41 4.87 -13.14
CA PRO A 74 17.04 4.92 -11.82
C PRO A 74 17.99 6.12 -11.69
N GLN A 75 17.68 7.04 -10.77
CA GLN A 75 18.66 8.02 -10.30
C GLN A 75 19.05 7.72 -8.85
N LYS A 76 20.08 6.88 -8.74
CA LYS A 76 20.98 6.80 -7.59
C LYS A 76 21.89 8.03 -7.66
N MET A 77 21.73 9.00 -6.77
CA MET A 77 22.77 9.96 -6.40
C MET A 77 22.42 10.63 -5.07
N THR A 78 23.01 10.07 -4.01
CA THR A 78 23.60 10.75 -2.86
C THR A 78 22.98 12.08 -2.44
N SER A 79 22.14 12.00 -1.42
CA SER A 79 22.00 13.06 -0.41
C SER A 79 23.37 13.30 0.24
N SER A 80 24.10 14.28 -0.24
CA SER A 80 25.06 15.04 0.57
C SER A 80 24.84 16.51 0.25
N ALA A 81 24.22 17.20 1.20
CA ALA A 81 23.85 18.60 1.12
C ALA A 81 25.05 19.50 0.72
N PRO A 82 24.84 20.54 -0.11
CA PRO A 82 25.83 21.59 -0.29
C PRO A 82 25.71 22.56 0.90
N LYS A 83 26.41 22.26 2.00
CA LYS A 83 26.63 23.23 3.06
C LYS A 83 27.85 24.05 2.68
N PHE A 84 27.58 25.24 2.15
CA PHE A 84 28.52 26.34 1.97
C PHE A 84 29.03 26.75 3.35
N GLU A 85 30.27 26.37 3.67
CA GLU A 85 31.02 26.88 4.82
C GLU A 85 32.26 27.61 4.30
N ASP A 86 32.08 28.92 4.34
CA ASP A 86 32.96 30.03 4.03
C ASP A 86 33.94 30.23 5.19
N ILE A 87 35.18 29.71 5.11
CA ILE A 87 36.36 30.31 5.77
C ILE A 87 37.62 29.92 4.99
N SER A 88 37.82 30.52 3.82
CA SER A 88 39.17 30.64 3.25
C SER A 88 39.88 31.83 3.91
N SER A 89 40.73 31.55 4.88
CA SER A 89 41.82 32.44 5.28
C SER A 89 43.07 31.57 5.43
N PRO A 90 44.11 31.84 4.63
CA PRO A 90 45.28 32.44 5.26
C PRO A 90 45.98 33.50 4.39
N SER A 91 46.49 34.52 5.09
CA SER A 91 47.75 35.25 4.86
C SER A 91 48.32 35.34 3.43
N GLU A 92 48.55 36.56 2.94
CA GLU A 92 49.92 37.10 2.88
C GLU A 92 49.93 38.58 2.40
N SER A 93 50.54 39.43 3.24
CA SER A 93 51.38 40.60 2.95
C SER A 93 51.09 41.60 1.81
N SER A 94 50.80 42.85 2.24
CA SER A 94 51.62 44.08 2.00
C SER A 94 51.69 44.71 0.58
N PRO A 95 52.18 45.96 0.39
CA PRO A 95 52.18 47.17 1.25
C PRO A 95 51.85 48.50 0.51
N LYS A 96 51.76 49.60 1.29
CA LYS A 96 52.04 51.03 1.00
C LYS A 96 51.21 51.78 -0.06
N ILE A 97 50.59 52.89 0.34
CA ILE A 97 51.08 54.29 0.26
C ILE A 97 50.39 55.09 1.36
#